data_AF-A0A6G6Y8Y9-F1
#
_entry.id   AF-A0A6G6Y8Y9-F1
#
_cell.length_a   1.000
_cell.length_b   1.000
_cell.length_c   1.000
_cell.angle_alpha   90.00
_cell.angle_beta   90.00
_cell.angle_gamma   90.00
#
_symmetry.space_group_name_H-M   'P 1'
#
loop_
_entity.id
_entity.type
_entity.pdbx_description
1 polymer ?
#
loop_
_entity_poly.entity_id
_entity_poly.type
_entity_poly.pdbx_seq_one_letter_code
_entity_poly.pdbx_strand_id
1 'polypeptide(L)'
;MDSANGVIRTVASGLWEREKLLIHFSRIRRMIEQVRARGEQVLVLRDLRNAETQPPEIAQLVNIEGRRCFADADRLAVLTSSSLLKMQMKRAVSHSRAAFFLSPNAAMTWLTAYRQDHLIAN
;
A
#
# COMPACT_ATOMS: atom_id res chain seq x y z
N MET A 1 -11.99 -5.00 -0.69
CA MET A 1 -10.66 -5.32 -1.23
C MET A 1 -10.92 -5.88 -2.61
N ASP A 2 -10.42 -5.21 -3.62
CA ASP A 2 -10.71 -5.49 -5.02
C ASP A 2 -9.37 -5.44 -5.77
N SER A 3 -9.21 -6.37 -6.73
CA SER A 3 -8.06 -6.47 -7.61
C SER A 3 -8.44 -6.10 -9.04
N ALA A 4 -9.30 -5.10 -9.23
CA ALA A 4 -9.54 -4.53 -10.54
C ALA A 4 -8.23 -3.92 -11.09
N ASN A 5 -7.87 -4.31 -12.32
CA ASN A 5 -6.72 -3.81 -13.08
C ASN A 5 -5.33 -4.13 -12.49
N GLY A 6 -5.21 -5.23 -11.73
CA GLY A 6 -3.91 -5.68 -11.18
C GLY A 6 -3.37 -4.80 -10.04
N VAL A 7 -4.23 -3.99 -9.43
CA VAL A 7 -3.89 -3.17 -8.26
C VAL A 7 -4.62 -3.71 -7.04
N ILE A 8 -3.87 -4.04 -5.98
CA ILE A 8 -4.44 -4.40 -4.68
C ILE A 8 -4.93 -3.12 -3.99
N ARG A 9 -6.24 -3.02 -3.74
CA ARG A 9 -6.84 -1.86 -3.06
C ARG A 9 -7.21 -2.18 -1.62
N THR A 10 -6.74 -1.33 -0.70
CA THR A 10 -7.13 -1.37 0.71
C THR A 10 -7.67 -0.02 1.17
N VAL A 11 -8.63 -0.07 2.08
CA VAL A 11 -9.21 1.10 2.73
C VAL A 11 -9.14 0.83 4.22
N ALA A 12 -8.73 1.83 5.00
CA ALA A 12 -8.76 1.75 6.46
C ALA A 12 -9.32 3.04 7.05
N SER A 13 -10.00 2.91 8.17
CA SER A 13 -10.65 4.02 8.88
C SER A 13 -10.57 3.82 10.39
N GLY A 14 -10.69 4.92 11.14
CA GLY A 14 -10.69 4.92 12.60
C GLY A 14 -9.39 4.38 13.22
N LEU A 15 -9.48 3.93 14.47
CA LEU A 15 -8.44 3.21 15.19
C LEU A 15 -8.46 1.72 14.83
N TRP A 16 -7.29 1.10 14.76
CA TRP A 16 -7.14 -0.30 14.37
C TRP A 16 -6.86 -1.19 15.56
N GLU A 17 -7.54 -2.33 15.57
CA GLU A 17 -7.29 -3.38 16.55
C GLU A 17 -6.22 -4.34 16.02
N ARG A 18 -5.35 -4.79 16.94
CA ARG A 18 -4.23 -5.68 16.63
C ARG A 18 -4.65 -6.93 15.86
N GLU A 19 -5.70 -7.61 16.33
CA GLU A 19 -6.18 -8.86 15.72
C GLU A 19 -6.71 -8.64 14.29
N LYS A 20 -7.54 -7.61 14.11
CA LYS A 20 -8.06 -7.22 12.79
C LYS A 20 -6.93 -6.87 11.82
N LEU A 21 -5.87 -6.22 12.32
CA LEU A 21 -4.71 -5.88 11.53
C LEU A 21 -3.91 -7.12 11.09
N LEU A 22 -3.75 -8.13 11.95
CA LEU A 22 -3.10 -9.39 11.60
C LEU A 22 -3.89 -10.16 10.53
N ILE A 23 -5.22 -10.22 10.67
CA ILE A 23 -6.11 -10.81 9.65
C ILE A 23 -6.00 -10.04 8.33
N HIS A 24 -5.96 -8.70 8.40
CA HIS A 24 -5.77 -7.86 7.23
C HIS A 24 -4.46 -8.16 6.49
N PHE A 25 -3.35 -8.26 7.21
CA PHE A 25 -2.06 -8.59 6.60
C PHE A 25 -1.99 -10.02 6.06
N SER A 26 -2.61 -10.99 6.72
CA SER A 26 -2.76 -12.35 6.17
C SER A 26 -3.46 -12.34 4.80
N ARG A 27 -4.54 -11.57 4.67
CA ARG A 27 -5.26 -11.42 3.39
C ARG A 27 -4.40 -10.72 2.33
N ILE A 28 -3.67 -9.67 2.71
CA ILE A 28 -2.74 -8.98 1.81
C ILE A 28 -1.68 -9.94 1.27
N ARG A 29 -1.03 -10.72 2.14
CA ARG A 29 0.02 -11.66 1.72
C ARG A 29 -0.50 -12.65 0.69
N ARG A 30 -1.69 -13.20 0.89
CA ARG A 30 -2.30 -14.15 -0.05
C ARG A 30 -2.52 -13.55 -1.45
N MET A 31 -2.98 -12.30 -1.53
CA MET A 31 -3.13 -11.63 -2.83
C MET A 31 -1.79 -11.30 -3.48
N ILE A 32 -0.81 -10.88 -2.67
CA ILE A 32 0.55 -10.62 -3.12
C ILE A 32 1.17 -11.90 -3.72
N GLU A 33 1.01 -13.04 -3.05
CA GLU A 33 1.45 -14.34 -3.54
C GLU A 33 0.80 -14.67 -4.89
N GLN A 34 -0.50 -14.43 -5.05
CA GLN A 34 -1.20 -14.62 -6.32
C GLN A 34 -0.67 -13.73 -7.44
N VAL A 35 -0.36 -12.46 -7.15
CA VAL A 35 0.23 -11.52 -8.13
C VAL A 35 1.63 -12.00 -8.52
N ARG A 36 2.47 -12.33 -7.54
CA ARG A 36 3.84 -12.81 -7.76
C ARG A 36 3.87 -14.13 -8.53
N ALA A 37 2.93 -15.04 -8.29
CA ALA A 37 2.81 -16.31 -9.01
C ALA A 37 2.55 -16.12 -10.52
N ARG A 38 2.03 -14.95 -10.93
CA ARG A 38 1.87 -14.57 -12.34
C ARG A 38 3.07 -13.83 -12.93
N GLY A 39 4.14 -13.65 -12.16
CA GLY A 39 5.31 -12.85 -12.57
C GLY A 39 5.02 -11.34 -12.63
N GLU A 40 3.91 -10.88 -12.07
CA GLU A 40 3.50 -9.48 -12.11
C GLU A 40 4.11 -8.68 -10.95
N GLN A 41 4.36 -7.39 -11.19
CA GLN A 41 4.74 -6.46 -10.12
C GLN A 41 3.55 -6.20 -9.18
N VAL A 42 3.80 -6.21 -7.86
CA VAL A 42 2.78 -5.86 -6.88
C VAL A 42 2.57 -4.34 -6.86
N LEU A 43 1.34 -3.94 -7.14
CA LEU A 43 0.88 -2.56 -7.07
C LEU A 43 -0.19 -2.45 -5.98
N VAL A 44 0.02 -1.58 -4.99
CA VAL A 44 -0.92 -1.39 -3.87
C VAL A 44 -1.37 0.05 -3.78
N LEU A 45 -2.68 0.26 -3.71
CA LEU A 45 -3.30 1.53 -3.33
C LEU A 45 -3.93 1.40 -1.95
N ARG A 46 -3.45 2.18 -0.98
CA ARG A 46 -4.00 2.26 0.37
C ARG A 46 -4.74 3.57 0.56
N ASP A 47 -6.01 3.52 0.91
CA ASP A 47 -6.77 4.69 1.30
C ASP A 47 -6.81 4.82 2.82
N LEU A 48 -6.09 5.82 3.34
CA LEU A 48 -6.01 6.13 4.77
C LEU A 48 -6.62 7.50 5.09
N ARG A 49 -7.43 8.07 4.20
CA ARG A 49 -8.03 9.40 4.41
C ARG A 49 -8.91 9.47 5.66
N ASN A 50 -9.54 8.36 6.02
CA ASN A 50 -10.42 8.25 7.18
C ASN A 50 -9.76 7.51 8.37
N ALA A 51 -8.47 7.22 8.28
CA ALA A 51 -7.73 6.59 9.37
C ALA A 51 -7.34 7.63 10.41
N GLU A 52 -7.49 7.27 11.69
CA GLU A 52 -7.01 8.09 12.79
C GLU A 52 -5.51 7.84 13.04
N THR A 53 -4.89 8.70 13.83
CA THR A 53 -3.51 8.47 14.30
C THR A 53 -3.50 7.22 15.17
N GLN A 54 -2.74 6.21 14.75
CA GLN A 54 -2.68 4.94 15.45
C GLN A 54 -1.76 5.02 16.68
N PRO A 55 -2.05 4.25 17.74
CA PRO A 55 -1.12 4.06 18.86
C PRO A 55 0.25 3.55 18.38
N PRO A 56 1.36 3.90 19.07
CA PRO A 56 2.72 3.51 18.65
C PRO A 56 2.90 2.01 18.40
N GLU A 57 2.28 1.16 19.23
CA GLU A 57 2.34 -0.30 19.12
C GLU A 57 1.63 -0.83 17.86
N ILE A 58 0.54 -0.17 17.43
CA ILE A 58 -0.15 -0.49 16.19
C ILE A 58 0.68 -0.01 15.00
N ALA A 59 1.23 1.21 15.05
CA ALA A 59 2.11 1.72 14.01
C ALA A 59 3.35 0.83 13.82
N GLN A 60 3.96 0.36 14.91
CA GLN A 60 5.10 -0.56 14.87
C GLN A 60 4.71 -1.91 14.25
N LEU A 61 3.54 -2.45 14.59
CA LEU A 61 3.03 -3.67 13.99
C LEU A 61 2.83 -3.50 12.48
N VAL A 62 2.22 -2.39 12.04
CA VAL A 62 2.06 -2.05 10.61
C VAL A 62 3.40 -2.02 9.90
N ASN A 63 4.44 -1.45 10.51
CA ASN A 63 5.78 -1.38 9.93
C ASN A 63 6.48 -2.75 9.84
N ILE A 64 6.32 -3.61 10.87
CA ILE A 64 6.84 -4.98 10.85
C ILE A 64 6.14 -5.78 9.74
N GLU A 65 4.82 -5.74 9.71
CA GLU A 65 4.03 -6.52 8.77
C GLU A 65 4.14 -6.00 7.34
N GLY A 66 4.25 -4.68 7.16
CA GLY A 66 4.55 -4.06 5.88
C GLY A 66 5.86 -4.59 5.29
N ARG A 67 6.95 -4.58 6.08
CA ARG A 67 8.26 -5.12 5.64
C ARG A 67 8.24 -6.61 5.31
N ARG A 68 7.38 -7.39 5.98
CA ARG A 68 7.20 -8.82 5.68
C ARG A 68 6.40 -9.07 4.40
N CYS A 69 5.48 -8.16 4.06
CA CYS A 69 4.61 -8.32 2.90
C CYS A 69 5.26 -7.84 1.59
N PHE A 70 5.93 -6.69 1.62
CA PHE A 70 6.35 -5.98 0.42
C PHE A 70 7.86 -6.13 0.16
N ALA A 71 8.21 -6.43 -1.09
CA ALA A 71 9.57 -6.38 -1.60
C ALA A 71 9.90 -4.96 -2.09
N ASP A 72 11.18 -4.61 -2.18
CA ASP A 72 11.61 -3.27 -2.63
C ASP A 72 11.14 -2.91 -4.05
N ALA A 73 10.89 -3.92 -4.90
CA ALA A 73 10.35 -3.71 -6.23
C ALA A 73 8.87 -3.28 -6.23
N ASP A 74 8.12 -3.60 -5.17
CA ASP A 74 6.67 -3.36 -5.05
C ASP A 74 6.37 -1.86 -4.91
N ARG A 75 5.29 -1.40 -5.53
CA ARG A 75 4.91 0.03 -5.49
C ARG A 75 3.71 0.24 -4.58
N LEU A 76 3.85 1.18 -3.65
CA LEU A 76 2.81 1.50 -2.68
C LEU A 76 2.38 2.96 -2.83
N ALA A 77 1.16 3.18 -3.30
CA ALA A 77 0.52 4.48 -3.26
C ALA A 77 -0.38 4.59 -2.03
N VAL A 78 -0.25 5.67 -1.26
CA VAL A 78 -1.03 5.90 -0.04
C VAL A 78 -1.80 7.21 -0.18
N LEU A 79 -3.12 7.15 -0.07
CA LEU A 79 -3.99 8.32 0.02
C LEU A 79 -4.07 8.80 1.47
N THR A 80 -3.81 10.08 1.67
CA THR A 80 -3.88 10.75 2.96
C THR A 80 -4.89 11.88 2.89
N SER A 81 -5.52 12.23 4.01
CA SER A 81 -6.52 13.31 4.08
C SER A 81 -5.92 14.71 4.03
N SER A 82 -4.65 14.87 4.39
CA SER A 82 -4.00 16.19 4.47
C SER A 82 -2.50 16.13 4.16
N SER A 83 -1.93 17.29 3.80
CA SER A 83 -0.49 17.45 3.59
C SER A 83 0.33 17.15 4.85
N LEU A 84 -0.21 17.47 6.04
CA LEU A 84 0.42 17.17 7.32
C LEU A 84 0.56 15.65 7.53
N LEU A 85 -0.54 14.91 7.34
CA LEU A 85 -0.52 13.45 7.46
C LEU A 85 0.43 12.82 6.44
N LYS A 86 0.45 13.32 5.20
CA LYS A 86 1.44 12.93 4.18
C LYS A 86 2.88 13.13 4.64
N MET A 87 3.21 14.28 5.24
CA MET A 87 4.56 14.54 5.75
C MET A 87 4.93 13.61 6.91
N GLN A 88 4.00 13.35 7.83
CA GLN A 88 4.20 12.42 8.95
C GLN A 88 4.45 11.00 8.43
N MET A 89 3.61 10.52 7.51
CA MET A 89 3.74 9.18 6.93
C MET A 89 5.04 9.00 6.13
N LYS A 90 5.48 10.02 5.38
CA LYS A 90 6.75 9.97 4.64
C LYS A 90 7.97 9.75 5.55
N ARG A 91 7.90 10.20 6.81
CA ARG A 91 8.96 9.97 7.81
C ARG A 91 8.84 8.60 8.47
N ALA A 92 7.63 8.08 8.63
CA ALA A 92 7.36 6.83 9.34
C ALA A 92 7.52 5.57 8.47
N VAL A 93 7.28 5.67 7.16
CA VAL A 93 7.33 4.55 6.22
C VAL A 93 8.70 4.43 5.59
N SER A 94 9.37 3.30 5.82
CA SER A 94 10.72 3.03 5.31
C SER A 94 10.75 2.36 3.92
N HIS A 95 9.61 2.25 3.24
CA HIS A 95 9.53 1.57 1.94
C HIS A 95 10.01 2.48 0.81
N SER A 96 11.07 2.09 0.11
CA SER A 96 11.77 2.93 -0.88
C SER A 96 10.87 3.37 -2.05
N ARG A 97 9.89 2.52 -2.41
CA ARG A 97 8.89 2.78 -3.47
C ARG A 97 7.50 3.07 -2.90
N ALA A 98 7.41 3.71 -1.74
CA ALA A 98 6.17 4.29 -1.25
C ALA A 98 6.02 5.76 -1.65
N ALA A 99 4.83 6.12 -2.11
CA ALA A 99 4.48 7.51 -2.44
C ALA A 99 3.12 7.88 -1.83
N PHE A 100 3.00 9.14 -1.43
CA PHE A 100 1.86 9.66 -0.66
C PHE A 100 1.14 10.75 -1.44
N PHE A 101 -0.19 10.68 -1.48
CA PHE A 101 -1.02 11.51 -2.35
C PHE A 101 -2.27 12.01 -1.64
N LEU A 102 -2.73 13.19 -2.03
CA LEU A 102 -4.07 13.68 -1.69
C LEU A 102 -5.10 13.29 -2.77
N SER A 103 -4.65 13.20 -4.02
CA SER A 103 -5.48 12.91 -5.18
C SER A 103 -5.47 11.40 -5.51
N PRO A 104 -6.64 10.74 -5.54
CA PRO A 104 -6.77 9.36 -6.01
C PRO A 104 -6.26 9.16 -7.44
N ASN A 105 -6.51 10.14 -8.32
CA ASN A 105 -6.07 10.07 -9.71
C ASN A 105 -4.55 10.12 -9.82
N ALA A 106 -3.91 11.05 -9.12
CA ALA A 106 -2.45 11.15 -9.12
C ALA A 106 -1.78 9.89 -8.55
N ALA A 107 -2.35 9.32 -7.50
CA ALA A 107 -1.88 8.05 -6.94
C ALA A 107 -1.96 6.90 -7.95
N MET A 108 -3.10 6.78 -8.65
CA MET A 108 -3.29 5.73 -9.66
C MET A 108 -2.33 5.91 -10.84
N THR A 109 -2.26 7.12 -11.42
CA THR A 109 -1.34 7.43 -12.51
C THR A 109 0.09 7.10 -12.13
N TRP A 110 0.54 7.52 -10.94
CA TRP A 110 1.87 7.16 -10.45
C TRP A 110 2.01 5.65 -10.40
N LEU A 111 1.09 4.95 -9.73
CA LEU A 111 1.17 3.51 -9.46
C LEU A 111 1.25 2.67 -10.73
N THR A 112 0.55 3.06 -11.80
CA THR A 112 0.50 2.31 -13.07
C THR A 112 1.45 2.82 -14.14
N ALA A 113 2.19 3.92 -13.91
CA ALA A 113 3.01 4.60 -14.92
C ALA A 113 3.98 3.68 -15.71
N TYR A 114 4.54 2.65 -15.08
CA TYR A 114 5.56 1.77 -15.68
C TYR A 114 5.01 0.38 -16.04
N ARG A 115 3.69 0.19 -16.00
CA ARG A 115 3.07 -1.09 -16.32
C ARG A 115 3.16 -1.44 -17.81
N GLN A 116 3.46 -0.46 -18.68
CA GLN A 116 3.51 -0.65 -20.14
C GLN A 116 4.92 -0.91 -20.71
N ASP A 117 5.99 -0.79 -19.92
CA ASP A 117 7.38 -0.88 -20.43
C ASP A 117 7.88 -2.33 -20.62
N HIS A 118 7.02 -3.34 -20.55
CA HIS A 118 7.38 -4.76 -20.73
C HIS A 118 6.76 -5.40 -21.98
N LEU A 119 6.10 -4.62 -22.85
CA LEU A 119 5.49 -5.13 -24.09
C LEU A 119 6.25 -4.76 -25.38
N ILE A 120 7.41 -4.12 -25.27
CA ILE A 120 8.28 -3.82 -26.44
C ILE A 120 9.67 -4.41 -26.19
N ALA A 121 9.74 -5.73 -26.15
CA ALA A 121 10.98 -6.48 -26.31
C ALA A 121 10.63 -7.89 -26.82
N ASN A 122 10.24 -7.96 -28.11
CA ASN A 122 10.36 -9.15 -28.95
C ASN A 122 10.39 -8.70 -30.41
#